data_AF-A0A0N0JDR4-F1
#
_entry.id   AF-A0A0N0JDR4-F1
#
_cell.length_a   1.000
_cell.length_b   1.000
_cell.length_c   1.000
_cell.angle_alpha   90.00
_cell.angle_beta   90.00
_cell.angle_gamma   90.00
#
_symmetry.space_group_name_H-M   'P 1'
#
loop_
_entity.id
_entity.type
_entity.pdbx_description
1 polymer ?
#
loop_
_entity_poly.entity_id
_entity_poly.type
_entity_poly.pdbx_seq_one_letter_code
_entity_poly.pdbx_strand_id
1 'polypeptide(L)'
;MSSTITVQSPIKVAAPRGAKLAAALALGFVRWLDEQFRARAERRVQATRLAEAAELRLYARRFARHDPRFTSDLLAAADRHERTE
;
A
#
# COMPACT_ATOMS: atom_id res chain seq x y z
N MET A 1 38.66 -45.16 26.56
CA MET A 1 39.09 -43.85 26.00
C MET A 1 38.06 -42.80 26.39
N SER A 2 38.41 -41.88 27.28
CA SER A 2 37.53 -40.79 27.71
C SER A 2 37.74 -39.59 26.79
N SER A 3 36.70 -39.12 26.11
CA SER A 3 36.77 -37.95 25.23
C SER A 3 36.22 -36.74 25.96
N THR A 4 37.06 -35.73 26.15
CA THR A 4 36.67 -34.45 26.77
C THR A 4 36.28 -33.48 25.65
N ILE A 5 35.01 -33.07 25.62
CA ILE A 5 34.52 -32.09 24.65
C ILE A 5 34.53 -30.71 25.32
N THR A 6 35.39 -29.83 24.84
CA THR A 6 35.45 -28.43 25.29
C THR A 6 34.37 -27.63 24.60
N VAL A 7 33.31 -27.28 25.32
CA VAL A 7 32.24 -26.40 24.81
C VAL A 7 32.63 -24.96 25.10
N GLN A 8 33.00 -24.20 24.05
CA GLN A 8 33.18 -22.77 24.19
C GLN A 8 31.82 -22.08 24.37
N SER A 9 31.62 -21.48 25.53
CA SER A 9 30.42 -20.69 25.82
C SER A 9 30.60 -19.28 25.23
N PRO A 10 29.69 -18.81 24.36
CA PRO A 10 29.81 -17.49 23.76
C PRO A 10 29.70 -16.38 24.82
N ILE A 11 30.64 -15.44 24.77
CA ILE A 11 30.71 -14.29 25.67
C ILE A 11 29.62 -13.29 25.25
N LYS A 12 28.73 -12.93 26.18
CA LYS A 12 27.72 -11.87 25.95
C LYS A 12 28.43 -10.52 25.81
N VAL A 13 28.65 -10.07 24.58
CA VAL A 13 29.11 -8.72 24.29
C VAL A 13 27.98 -7.71 24.57
N ALA A 14 28.26 -6.73 25.42
CA ALA A 14 27.32 -5.67 25.75
C ALA A 14 27.00 -4.84 24.49
N ALA A 15 25.71 -4.65 24.21
CA ALA A 15 25.30 -3.82 23.08
C ALA A 15 25.87 -2.39 23.25
N PRO A 16 26.55 -1.82 22.24
CA PRO A 16 27.12 -0.49 22.35
C PRO A 16 26.00 0.53 22.63
N ARG A 17 26.24 1.46 23.56
CA ARG A 17 25.22 2.40 24.06
C ARG A 17 24.52 3.18 22.94
N GLY A 18 25.25 3.49 21.86
CA GLY A 18 24.72 4.18 20.67
C GLY A 18 23.79 3.33 19.79
N ALA A 19 23.86 1.99 19.86
CA ALA A 19 23.03 1.12 19.03
C ALA A 19 21.54 1.25 19.35
N LYS A 20 21.19 1.49 20.62
CA LYS A 20 19.80 1.71 21.03
C LYS A 20 19.22 3.00 20.42
N LEU A 21 20.02 4.07 20.43
CA LEU A 21 19.61 5.34 19.83
C LEU A 21 19.47 5.21 18.32
N ALA A 22 20.46 4.61 17.66
CA ALA A 22 20.42 4.36 16.21
C ALA A 22 19.22 3.51 15.82
N ALA A 23 18.92 2.45 16.57
CA ALA A 23 17.74 1.60 16.33
C ALA A 23 16.43 2.38 16.51
N ALA A 24 16.33 3.23 17.53
CA ALA A 24 15.14 4.05 17.75
C ALA A 24 14.91 5.05 16.60
N LEU A 25 15.97 5.71 16.13
CA LEU A 25 15.91 6.64 15.00
C LEU A 25 15.54 5.91 13.69
N ALA A 26 16.18 4.77 13.43
CA ALA A 26 15.88 3.97 12.25
C ALA A 26 14.43 3.48 12.26
N LEU A 27 13.93 3.00 13.39
CA LEU A 27 12.54 2.55 13.51
C LEU A 27 11.56 3.70 13.31
N GLY A 28 11.83 4.88 13.89
CA GLY A 28 11.02 6.07 13.67
C GLY A 28 10.98 6.48 12.20
N PHE A 29 12.13 6.48 11.52
CA PHE A 29 12.23 6.79 10.10
C PHE A 29 11.47 5.79 9.22
N VAL A 30 11.61 4.49 9.48
CA VAL A 30 10.88 3.45 8.72
C VAL A 30 9.38 3.59 8.90
N ARG A 31 8.89 3.87 10.11
CA ARG A 31 7.46 4.09 10.37
C ARG A 31 6.93 5.32 9.62
N TRP A 32 7.68 6.41 9.65
CA TRP A 32 7.35 7.60 8.88
C TRP A 32 7.28 7.32 7.38
N LEU A 33 8.26 6.57 6.83
CA LEU A 33 8.23 6.16 5.42
C LEU A 33 6.99 5.32 5.10
N ASP A 34 6.66 4.32 5.92
CA ASP A 34 5.48 3.46 5.70
C ASP A 34 4.19 4.29 5.67
N GLU A 35 4.04 5.25 6.60
CA GLU A 35 2.90 6.18 6.60
C GLU A 35 2.83 7.02 5.31
N GLN A 36 3.95 7.53 4.82
CA GLN A 36 3.99 8.28 3.56
C GLN A 36 3.64 7.40 2.35
N PHE A 37 4.14 6.17 2.30
CA PHE A 37 3.84 5.24 1.23
C PHE A 37 2.37 4.81 1.23
N ARG A 38 1.79 4.55 2.40
CA ARG A 38 0.36 4.24 2.55
C ARG A 38 -0.51 5.40 2.08
N ALA A 39 -0.26 6.62 2.55
CA ALA A 39 -1.00 7.79 2.12
C ALA A 39 -0.89 8.01 0.60
N ARG A 40 0.28 7.74 0.00
CA ARG A 40 0.46 7.84 -1.45
C ARG A 40 -0.25 6.72 -2.21
N ALA A 41 -0.26 5.50 -1.67
CA ALA A 41 -0.96 4.37 -2.25
C ALA A 41 -2.48 4.59 -2.23
N GLU A 42 -3.03 5.07 -1.12
CA GLU A 42 -4.44 5.43 -0.98
C GLU A 42 -4.85 6.49 -2.01
N ARG A 43 -4.07 7.58 -2.12
CA ARG A 43 -4.29 8.62 -3.14
C ARG A 43 -4.22 8.08 -4.57
N ARG A 44 -3.30 7.14 -4.84
CA ARG A 44 -3.21 6.50 -6.16
C ARG A 44 -4.44 5.66 -6.47
N VAL A 45 -4.91 4.85 -5.52
CA VAL A 45 -6.12 4.05 -5.68
C VAL A 45 -7.33 4.96 -5.95
N GLN A 46 -7.48 6.05 -5.20
CA GLN A 46 -8.52 7.05 -5.44
C GLN A 46 -8.41 7.66 -6.85
N ALA A 47 -7.21 8.08 -7.25
CA ALA A 47 -6.99 8.66 -8.58
C ALA A 47 -7.29 7.67 -9.72
N THR A 48 -6.92 6.39 -9.57
CA THR A 48 -7.23 5.34 -10.54
C THR A 48 -8.74 5.11 -10.66
N ARG A 49 -9.48 5.05 -9.55
CA ARG A 49 -10.94 4.89 -9.58
C ARG A 49 -11.64 6.06 -10.29
N LEU A 50 -11.19 7.28 -10.05
CA LEU A 50 -11.73 8.47 -10.73
C LEU A 50 -11.44 8.43 -12.24
N ALA A 51 -10.24 7.98 -12.63
CA ALA A 51 -9.89 7.82 -14.04
C ALA A 51 -10.75 6.76 -14.74
N GLU A 52 -10.96 5.61 -14.10
CA GLU A 52 -11.85 4.54 -14.60
C GLU A 52 -13.29 5.04 -14.75
N ALA A 53 -13.83 5.76 -13.75
CA ALA A 53 -15.17 6.35 -13.83
C ALA A 53 -15.29 7.36 -14.99
N ALA A 54 -14.26 8.17 -15.22
CA ALA A 54 -14.22 9.10 -16.34
C ALA A 54 -14.21 8.37 -17.70
N GLU A 55 -13.45 7.28 -17.81
CA GLU A 55 -13.39 6.45 -19.01
C GLU A 55 -14.75 5.79 -19.31
N LEU A 56 -15.42 5.23 -18.29
CA LEU A 56 -16.76 4.66 -18.43
C LEU A 56 -17.77 5.69 -18.94
N ARG A 57 -17.69 6.95 -18.48
CA ARG A 57 -18.56 8.03 -18.95
C ARG A 57 -18.29 8.40 -20.41
N LEU A 58 -17.02 8.47 -20.82
CA LEU A 58 -16.66 8.72 -22.21
C LEU A 58 -17.15 7.61 -23.12
N TYR A 59 -17.01 6.35 -22.69
CA TYR A 59 -17.50 5.20 -23.43
C TYR A 59 -19.04 5.20 -23.51
N ALA A 60 -19.73 5.45 -22.41
CA ALA A 60 -21.19 5.56 -22.38
C ALA A 60 -21.71 6.63 -23.35
N ARG A 61 -21.09 7.81 -23.38
CA ARG A 61 -21.45 8.89 -24.33
C ARG A 61 -21.32 8.47 -25.79
N ARG A 62 -20.37 7.58 -26.12
CA ARG A 62 -20.17 7.07 -27.48
C ARG A 62 -21.33 6.17 -27.93
N PHE A 63 -21.90 5.40 -27.02
CA PHE A 63 -22.98 4.45 -27.30
C PHE A 63 -24.39 4.97 -26.98
N ALA A 64 -24.50 6.17 -26.41
CA ALA A 64 -25.76 6.81 -26.02
C ALA A 64 -26.83 6.87 -27.13
N ARG A 65 -26.41 6.96 -28.41
CA ARG A 65 -27.33 6.98 -29.55
C ARG A 65 -27.80 5.60 -30.01
N HIS A 66 -27.06 4.55 -29.67
CA HIS A 66 -27.29 3.19 -30.15
C HIS A 66 -27.99 2.32 -29.11
N ASP A 67 -27.63 2.46 -27.84
CA ASP A 67 -28.26 1.73 -26.74
C ASP A 67 -28.34 2.60 -25.47
N PRO A 68 -29.53 3.17 -25.19
CA PRO A 68 -29.77 3.94 -23.99
C PRO A 68 -29.67 3.13 -22.69
N ARG A 69 -30.01 1.83 -22.70
CA ARG A 69 -29.96 0.97 -21.51
C ARG A 69 -28.52 0.63 -21.15
N PHE A 70 -27.73 0.26 -22.14
CA PHE A 70 -26.29 0.05 -21.96
C PHE A 70 -25.59 1.31 -21.43
N THR A 71 -26.01 2.48 -21.91
CA THR A 71 -25.50 3.77 -21.44
C THR A 71 -25.87 4.03 -19.99
N SER A 72 -27.12 3.77 -19.57
CA SER A 72 -27.52 3.91 -18.16
C SER A 72 -26.76 2.96 -17.24
N ASP A 73 -26.50 1.73 -17.69
CA ASP A 73 -25.77 0.73 -16.90
C ASP A 73 -24.30 1.14 -16.70
N LEU A 74 -23.66 1.69 -17.74
CA LEU A 74 -22.29 2.20 -17.66
C LEU A 74 -22.18 3.44 -16.76
N LEU A 75 -23.15 4.34 -16.82
CA LEU A 75 -23.19 5.51 -15.93
C LEU A 75 -23.42 5.08 -14.48
N ALA A 76 -24.33 4.13 -14.23
CA ALA A 76 -24.54 3.55 -12.91
C ALA A 76 -23.31 2.80 -12.40
N ALA A 77 -22.52 2.17 -13.28
CA ALA A 77 -21.24 1.59 -12.92
C ALA A 77 -20.22 2.67 -12.51
N ALA A 78 -20.06 3.73 -13.31
CA ALA A 78 -19.17 4.85 -13.01
C ALA A 78 -19.50 5.51 -11.65
N ASP A 79 -20.77 5.73 -11.36
CA ASP A 79 -21.21 6.34 -10.09
C ASP A 79 -20.94 5.43 -8.88
N ARG A 80 -20.96 4.09 -9.05
CA ARG A 80 -20.54 3.15 -7.99
C ARG A 80 -19.04 3.23 -7.71
N HIS A 81 -18.20 3.41 -8.72
CA HIS A 81 -16.76 3.60 -8.53
C HIS A 81 -16.42 4.87 -7.73
N GLU A 82 -17.29 5.88 -7.79
CA GLU A 82 -17.14 7.12 -7.01
C GLU A 82 -17.71 7.03 -5.59
N ARG A 83 -18.78 6.25 -5.36
CA ARG A 83 -19.45 6.14 -4.05
C ARG A 83 -18.84 5.10 -3.10
N THR A 84 -17.95 4.23 -3.58
CA THR A 84 -17.34 3.20 -2.73
C THR A 84 -16.18 3.81 -1.95
N GLU A 85 -16.53 4.58 -0.92
CA GLU A 85 -15.67 5.07 0.18
C GLU A 85 -15.98 4.32 1.47
#